data_AF-A0A939E020-F1
#
_entry.id   AF-A0A939E020-F1
#
_cell.length_a   1.000
_cell.length_b   1.000
_cell.length_c   1.000
_cell.angle_alpha   90.00
_cell.angle_beta   90.00
_cell.angle_gamma   90.00
#
_symmetry.space_group_name_H-M   'P 1'
#
loop_
_entity.id
_entity.type
_entity.pdbx_description
1 polymer ?
#
loop_
_entity_poly.entity_id
_entity_poly.type
_entity_poly.pdbx_seq_one_letter_code
_entity_poly.pdbx_strand_id
1 'polypeptide(L)' 'MPGPYPDEFRQRALRMLSEARPDHKTDHAAIKHVAAKLGINPETLRL' A
#
# COMPACT_ATOMS: atom_id res chain seq x y z
N MET A 1 -5.71 -16.63 12.45
CA MET A 1 -4.96 -15.50 13.02
C MET A 1 -5.26 -14.29 12.16
N PRO A 2 -5.93 -13.23 12.66
CA PRO A 2 -5.94 -11.97 11.91
C PRO A 2 -4.47 -11.57 11.73
N GLY A 3 -4.06 -11.30 10.49
CA GLY A 3 -2.69 -10.87 10.21
C GLY A 3 -2.35 -9.60 11.01
N PRO A 4 -1.07 -9.21 11.09
CA PRO A 4 -0.61 -8.05 11.89
C PRO A 4 -1.26 -6.71 11.49
N TYR A 5 -2.00 -6.68 10.39
CA TYR A 5 -2.74 -5.51 9.93
C TYR A 5 -4.25 -5.80 9.87
N PRO A 6 -5.09 -4.94 10.47
CA PRO A 6 -6.54 -5.02 10.32
C PRO A 6 -6.96 -4.93 8.85
N ASP A 7 -8.06 -5.60 8.48
CA ASP A 7 -8.61 -5.53 7.13
C ASP A 7 -8.92 -4.09 6.68
N GLU A 8 -9.36 -3.23 7.60
CA GLU A 8 -9.58 -1.80 7.34
C GLU A 8 -8.30 -1.09 6.90
N PHE A 9 -7.17 -1.42 7.54
CA PHE A 9 -5.87 -0.85 7.18
C PHE A 9 -5.46 -1.32 5.78
N ARG A 10 -5.65 -2.60 5.47
CA ARG A 10 -5.36 -3.17 4.14
C ARG A 10 -6.22 -2.50 3.07
N GLN A 11 -7.52 -2.37 3.28
CA GLN A 11 -8.44 -1.70 2.35
C GLN A 11 -8.07 -0.23 2.12
N ARG A 12 -7.72 0.49 3.19
CA ARG A 12 -7.25 1.87 3.09
C ARG A 12 -5.96 1.98 2.27
N ALA A 13 -5.01 1.08 2.50
CA ALA A 13 -3.75 1.07 1.77
C ALA A 13 -3.93 0.71 0.29
N LEU A 14 -4.81 -0.24 -0.04
CA LEU A 14 -5.16 -0.58 -1.42
C LEU A 14 -5.86 0.58 -2.14
N ARG A 15 -6.76 1.30 -1.47
CA ARG A 15 -7.39 2.51 -2.04
C ARG A 15 -6.31 3.56 -2.35
N MET A 16 -5.42 3.82 -1.39
CA MET A 16 -4.35 4.80 -1.56
C MET A 16 -3.36 4.40 -2.66
N LEU A 17 -3.10 3.10 -2.82
CA LEU A 17 -2.30 2.56 -3.92
C LEU A 17 -3.00 2.72 -5.28
N SER A 18 -4.31 2.49 -5.34
CA SER A 18 -5.09 2.71 -6.56
C SER A 18 -5.07 4.18 -6.99
N GLU A 19 -5.10 5.11 -6.04
CA GLU A 19 -5.01 6.55 -6.30
C GLU A 19 -3.59 6.97 -6.71
N ALA A 20 -2.55 6.37 -6.10
CA ALA A 20 -1.16 6.68 -6.42
C ALA A 20 -0.67 6.03 -7.72
N ARG A 21 -1.29 4.93 -8.15
CA ARG A 21 -0.96 4.19 -9.39
C ARG A 21 -0.91 5.07 -10.64
N PRO A 22 -1.92 5.89 -10.98
CA PRO A 22 -1.88 6.75 -12.17
C PRO A 22 -0.81 7.86 -12.09
N ASP A 23 -0.45 8.31 -10.89
CA ASP A 23 0.59 9.32 -10.67
C ASP A 23 2.03 8.78 -10.85
N HIS A 24 2.21 7.46 -10.84
CA HIS A 24 3.53 6.84 -10.88
C HIS A 24 3.72 5.99 -12.13
N LYS A 25 4.91 6.09 -12.74
CA LYS A 25 5.27 5.29 -13.92
C LYS A 25 5.30 3.77 -13.68
N THR A 26 5.41 3.33 -12.43
CA THR A 26 5.51 1.91 -12.08
C THR A 26 4.74 1.61 -10.80
N ASP A 27 4.15 0.41 -10.73
CA ASP A 27 3.52 -0.11 -9.50
C ASP A 27 4.47 -0.09 -8.32
N HIS A 28 5.75 -0.39 -8.53
CA HIS A 28 6.75 -0.41 -7.48
C HIS A 28 6.96 0.97 -6.85
N ALA A 29 6.91 2.03 -7.65
CA ALA A 29 7.03 3.40 -7.16
C ALA A 29 5.77 3.81 -6.37
N ALA A 30 4.58 3.47 -6.86
CA ALA A 30 3.33 3.70 -6.15
C ALA A 30 3.28 2.95 -4.81
N ILE A 31 3.69 1.67 -4.78
CA ILE A 31 3.77 0.85 -3.56
C ILE A 31 4.74 1.48 -2.57
N LYS A 32 5.95 1.86 -3.01
CA LYS A 32 6.96 2.47 -2.13
C LYS A 32 6.48 3.81 -1.56
N HIS A 33 5.79 4.61 -2.38
CA HIS A 33 5.20 5.88 -1.95
C HIS A 33 4.13 5.67 -0.86
N VAL A 34 3.18 4.78 -1.09
CA VAL A 34 2.11 4.48 -0.12
C VAL A 34 2.66 3.84 1.14
N ALA A 35 3.62 2.92 1.02
CA ALA A 35 4.28 2.28 2.15
C ALA A 35 5.02 3.29 3.03
N ALA A 36 5.77 4.22 2.41
CA ALA A 36 6.43 5.32 3.12
C ALA A 36 5.42 6.24 3.81
N LYS A 37 4.28 6.52 3.18
CA LYS A 37 3.22 7.36 3.73
C LYS A 37 2.49 6.73 4.92
N LEU A 38 2.39 5.39 4.93
CA LEU A 38 1.76 4.62 6.00
C LEU A 38 2.76 4.14 7.06
N GLY A 39 4.07 4.32 6.85
CA GLY A 39 5.12 3.86 7.76
C GLY A 39 5.26 2.34 7.84
N ILE A 40 4.89 1.63 6.76
CA ILE A 40 4.94 0.16 6.69
C ILE A 40 5.96 -0.30 5.67
N ASN A 41 6.35 -1.57 5.75
CA ASN A 41 7.21 -2.19 4.74
C ASN A 41 6.42 -2.32 3.42
N PRO A 42 6.93 -1.87 2.26
CA PRO A 42 6.25 -2.03 0.96
C PRO A 42 5.90 -3.48 0.60
N GLU A 43 6.61 -4.47 1.15
CA GLU A 43 6.24 -5.88 0.98
C GLU A 43 4.88 -6.23 1.59
N THR A 44 4.39 -5.47 2.58
CA THR A 44 3.04 -5.65 3.15
C THR A 44 1.93 -5.32 2.14
N LEU A 45 2.23 -4.55 1.10
CA LEU A 45 1.28 -4.18 0.04
C LEU A 45 1.40 -5.07 -1.22
N ARG A 46 2.46 -5.88 -1.30
CA ARG A 46 2.57 -6.97 -2.28
C ARG A 46 1.79 -8.16 -1.73
N LEU A 47 0.50 -8.22 -2.06
CA LEU A 47 -0.29 -9.45 -1.94
C LEU A 47 0.13 -10.44 -3.05
#